data_AF-A0A7J6VK73-F1
#
_entry.id   AF-A0A7J6VK73-F1
#
_cell.length_a   1.000
_cell.length_b   1.000
_cell.length_c   1.000
_cell.angle_alpha   90.00
_cell.angle_beta   90.00
_cell.angle_gamma   90.00
#
_symmetry.space_group_name_H-M   'P 1'
#
loop_
_entity.id
_entity.type
_entity.pdbx_description
1 polymer ?
#
loop_
_entity_poly.entity_id
_entity_poly.type
_entity_poly.pdbx_seq_one_letter_code
_entity_poly.pdbx_strand_id
1 'polypeptide(L)'
;MASRFSQYALAYARGLIRAFVPKRDGGPPIFRAPVHPDPIPPKPVSDPPPRTYDPNARCDYHMGSPGHWTDRCYNLRHRIQDLRDQPQLQGLREFKVEL
;
A
#
# COMPACT_ATOMS: atom_id res chain seq x y z
N MET A 1 -14.18 46.49 -9.89
CA MET A 1 -13.64 45.17 -10.32
C MET A 1 -13.98 44.15 -9.23
N ALA A 2 -15.09 43.41 -9.32
CA ALA A 2 -15.45 42.43 -8.29
C ALA A 2 -14.57 41.17 -8.45
N SER A 3 -13.77 40.87 -7.42
CA SER A 3 -12.89 39.70 -7.31
C SER A 3 -13.59 38.40 -7.73
N ARG A 4 -12.85 37.48 -8.36
CA ARG A 4 -13.36 36.15 -8.79
C ARG A 4 -13.97 35.37 -7.61
N PHE A 5 -13.45 35.57 -6.40
CA PHE A 5 -14.00 34.99 -5.17
C PHE A 5 -15.43 35.50 -4.86
N SER A 6 -15.71 36.78 -5.14
CA SER A 6 -17.04 37.37 -4.92
C SER A 6 -18.08 36.87 -5.93
N GLN A 7 -17.67 36.64 -7.19
CA GLN A 7 -18.55 36.08 -8.22
C GLN A 7 -18.95 34.64 -7.91
N TYR A 8 -18.03 33.85 -7.37
CA TYR A 8 -18.30 32.46 -6.98
C TYR A 8 -19.29 32.37 -5.82
N ALA A 9 -19.11 33.22 -4.80
CA ALA A 9 -20.05 33.32 -3.68
C ALA A 9 -21.46 33.76 -4.14
N LEU A 10 -21.54 34.72 -5.07
CA LEU A 10 -22.81 35.14 -5.68
C LEU A 10 -23.47 34.03 -6.51
N ALA A 11 -22.70 33.23 -7.25
CA ALA A 11 -23.22 32.09 -8.01
C ALA A 11 -23.81 31.01 -7.09
N TYR A 12 -23.17 30.78 -5.93
CA TYR A 12 -23.68 29.91 -4.87
C TYR A 12 -24.97 30.45 -4.25
N ALA A 13 -25.00 31.72 -3.86
CA ALA A 13 -26.16 32.36 -3.24
C ALA A 13 -27.37 32.44 -4.18
N ARG A 14 -27.14 32.54 -5.49
CA ARG A 14 -28.17 32.55 -6.54
C ARG A 14 -28.62 31.15 -6.98
N GLY A 15 -28.06 30.07 -6.40
CA GLY A 15 -28.44 28.70 -6.71
C GLY A 15 -28.08 28.24 -8.13
N LEU A 16 -27.21 28.97 -8.83
CA LEU A 16 -26.74 28.61 -10.17
C LEU A 16 -25.78 27.42 -10.14
N ILE A 17 -25.16 27.17 -8.99
CA ILE A 17 -24.31 26.02 -8.71
C ILE A 17 -24.76 25.39 -7.38
N ARG A 18 -24.90 24.05 -7.34
CA ARG A 18 -25.23 23.31 -6.12
C ARG A 18 -23.97 22.85 -5.43
N ALA A 19 -23.91 22.96 -4.10
CA ALA A 19 -22.91 22.24 -3.32
C ALA A 19 -23.09 20.75 -3.55
N PHE A 20 -22.06 20.12 -4.10
CA PHE A 20 -21.90 18.69 -4.01
C PHE A 20 -21.52 18.38 -2.55
N VAL A 21 -22.53 18.21 -1.69
CA VAL A 21 -22.34 17.66 -0.35
C VAL A 21 -22.50 16.14 -0.49
N PRO A 22 -21.42 15.35 -0.44
CA PRO A 22 -21.56 13.90 -0.48
C PRO A 22 -22.37 13.47 0.76
N LYS A 23 -23.52 12.83 0.53
CA LYS A 23 -24.28 12.17 1.60
C LYS A 23 -23.35 11.18 2.28
N ARG A 24 -23.12 11.38 3.57
CA ARG A 24 -22.56 10.32 4.43
C ARG A 24 -23.68 9.32 4.65
N ASP A 25 -23.82 8.40 3.71
CA ASP A 25 -24.73 7.27 3.85
C ASP A 25 -24.27 6.51 5.10
N GLY A 26 -25.12 6.49 6.13
CA GLY A 26 -24.85 5.89 7.44
C GLY A 26 -24.75 4.36 7.42
N GLY A 27 -24.06 3.80 6.43
CA GLY A 27 -23.65 2.41 6.43
C GLY A 27 -22.70 2.14 7.60
N PRO A 28 -22.68 0.89 8.12
CA PRO A 28 -21.75 0.52 9.17
C PRO A 28 -20.32 0.84 8.70
N PRO A 29 -19.42 1.28 9.60
CA PRO A 29 -18.01 1.38 9.26
C PRO A 29 -17.59 0.00 8.81
N ILE A 30 -17.36 -0.15 7.51
CA ILE A 30 -16.57 -1.25 6.94
C ILE A 30 -15.15 -1.02 7.47
N PHE A 31 -14.94 -1.39 8.73
CA PHE A 31 -13.65 -1.87 9.19
C PHE A 31 -13.39 -3.11 8.34
N ARG A 32 -12.94 -2.91 7.09
CA ARG A 32 -12.14 -3.93 6.41
C ARG A 32 -11.06 -4.22 7.43
N ALA A 33 -11.16 -5.39 8.07
CA ALA A 33 -10.08 -5.88 8.90
C ALA A 33 -8.79 -5.66 8.10
N PRO A 34 -7.69 -5.19 8.73
CA PRO A 34 -6.41 -5.19 8.06
C PRO A 34 -6.28 -6.57 7.44
N VAL A 35 -6.08 -6.62 6.12
CA VAL A 35 -5.69 -7.85 5.44
C VAL A 35 -4.36 -8.19 6.09
N HIS A 36 -4.41 -8.93 7.20
CA HIS A 36 -3.24 -9.59 7.73
C HIS A 36 -2.89 -10.53 6.58
N PRO A 37 -1.74 -10.35 5.92
CA PRO A 37 -1.34 -11.31 4.91
C PRO A 37 -1.36 -12.66 5.61
N ASP A 38 -2.15 -13.59 5.08
CA ASP A 38 -2.22 -14.94 5.62
C ASP A 38 -0.78 -15.42 5.89
N PRO A 39 -0.52 -16.10 7.02
CA PRO A 39 0.80 -16.60 7.35
C PRO A 39 1.38 -17.27 6.12
N ILE A 40 2.40 -16.68 5.48
CA ILE A 40 3.03 -17.35 4.35
C ILE A 40 3.81 -18.48 5.01
N PRO A 41 3.40 -19.75 4.84
CA PRO A 41 4.08 -20.83 5.52
C PRO A 41 5.52 -20.86 5.02
N PRO A 42 6.52 -20.92 5.93
CA PRO A 42 7.89 -21.15 5.52
C PRO A 42 7.95 -22.47 4.75
N LYS A 43 8.81 -22.53 3.73
CA LYS A 43 9.07 -23.80 3.05
C LYS A 43 9.65 -24.80 4.07
N PRO A 44 9.20 -26.06 4.08
CA PRO A 44 9.78 -27.07 4.95
C PRO A 44 11.29 -27.17 4.70
N VAL A 45 12.06 -27.27 5.78
CA VAL A 45 13.52 -27.40 5.73
C VAL A 45 13.83 -28.79 5.18
N SER A 46 14.69 -28.87 4.17
CA SER A 46 15.17 -30.14 3.65
C SER A 46 16.06 -30.85 4.66
N ASP A 47 16.06 -32.18 4.70
CA ASP A 47 17.09 -32.97 5.39
C ASP A 47 18.09 -33.53 4.37
N PRO A 48 19.39 -33.16 4.43
CA PRO A 48 20.04 -32.31 5.43
C PRO A 48 19.70 -30.82 5.28
N PRO A 49 19.73 -30.05 6.39
CA PRO A 49 19.40 -28.63 6.37
C PRO A 49 20.35 -27.86 5.44
N PRO A 50 19.84 -26.85 4.71
CA PRO A 50 20.69 -26.04 3.85
C PRO A 50 21.73 -25.30 4.70
N ARG A 51 22.93 -25.07 4.14
CA ARG A 51 24.03 -24.35 4.82
C ARG A 51 23.65 -22.97 5.35
N THR A 52 22.58 -22.38 4.80
CA THR A 52 22.07 -21.05 5.16
C THR A 52 21.02 -21.09 6.27
N TYR A 53 20.63 -22.28 6.76
CA TYR A 53 19.69 -22.44 7.86
C TYR A 53 20.35 -22.07 9.19
N ASP A 54 19.81 -21.04 9.84
CA ASP A 54 20.19 -20.63 11.18
C ASP A 54 18.98 -20.81 12.12
N PRO A 55 19.04 -21.75 13.09
CA PRO A 55 17.94 -22.00 14.01
C PRO A 55 17.63 -20.81 14.94
N ASN A 56 18.57 -19.88 15.11
CA ASN A 56 18.38 -18.68 15.94
C ASN A 56 17.80 -17.50 15.14
N ALA A 57 17.92 -17.53 13.81
CA ALA A 57 17.38 -16.49 12.95
C ALA A 57 15.87 -16.64 12.80
N ARG A 58 15.13 -15.54 12.98
CA ARG A 58 13.67 -15.49 12.79
C ARG A 58 13.30 -14.53 11.66
N CYS A 59 12.32 -14.92 10.85
CA CYS A 59 11.85 -14.13 9.73
C CYS A 59 10.44 -13.57 9.99
N ASP A 60 10.31 -12.25 10.13
CA ASP A 60 9.03 -11.57 10.39
C ASP A 60 8.05 -11.72 9.23
N TYR A 61 8.58 -11.81 8.00
CA TYR A 61 7.78 -12.08 6.80
C TYR A 61 7.07 -13.45 6.88
N HIS A 62 7.61 -14.39 7.64
CA HIS A 62 7.04 -15.71 7.92
C HIS A 62 6.56 -15.83 9.37
N MET A 63 6.15 -14.71 9.99
CA MET A 63 5.62 -14.68 11.37
C MET A 63 6.59 -15.23 12.42
N GLY A 64 7.89 -14.98 12.24
CA GLY A 64 8.93 -15.38 13.17
C GLY A 64 9.41 -16.82 12.99
N SER A 65 9.11 -17.46 11.86
CA SER A 65 9.63 -18.81 11.54
C SER A 65 11.16 -18.84 11.61
N PRO A 66 11.74 -19.89 12.23
CA PRO A 66 13.18 -20.05 12.33
C PRO A 66 13.81 -20.45 10.98
N GLY A 67 15.06 -20.04 10.77
CA GLY A 67 15.89 -20.51 9.67
C GLY A 67 16.62 -19.39 8.93
N HIS A 68 16.02 -18.21 8.80
CA HIS A 68 16.66 -17.04 8.20
C HIS A 68 16.11 -15.73 8.76
N TRP A 69 16.87 -14.64 8.62
CA TRP A 69 16.44 -13.29 8.97
C TRP A 69 15.55 -12.69 7.88
N THR A 70 14.67 -11.76 8.27
CA THR A 70 13.77 -11.04 7.34
C THR A 70 14.51 -10.46 6.12
N ASP A 71 15.69 -9.88 6.32
CA ASP A 71 16.52 -9.29 5.25
C ASP A 71 17.00 -10.31 4.20
N ARG A 72 17.15 -11.58 4.62
CA ARG A 72 17.60 -12.67 3.76
C ARG A 72 16.43 -13.52 3.24
N CYS A 73 15.19 -13.09 3.48
CA CYS A 73 14.02 -13.79 2.97
C CYS A 73 13.93 -13.69 1.45
N TYR A 74 14.08 -14.83 0.79
CA TYR A 74 14.00 -14.93 -0.68
C TYR A 74 12.62 -14.50 -1.19
N ASN A 75 11.55 -14.96 -0.54
CA ASN A 75 10.18 -14.62 -0.92
C ASN A 75 9.91 -13.11 -0.83
N LEU A 76 10.41 -12.46 0.21
CA LEU A 76 10.29 -11.02 0.38
C LEU A 76 11.04 -10.27 -0.71
N ARG A 77 12.28 -10.65 -1.00
CA ARG A 77 13.10 -10.02 -2.06
C ARG A 77 12.45 -10.14 -3.44
N HIS A 78 11.89 -11.31 -3.75
CA HIS A 78 11.13 -11.52 -4.98
C HIS A 78 9.90 -10.63 -5.04
N ARG A 79 9.11 -10.58 -3.96
CA ARG A 79 7.92 -9.74 -3.93
C ARG A 79 8.25 -8.26 -4.10
N ILE A 80 9.31 -7.77 -3.47
CA ILE A 80 9.79 -6.39 -3.64
C ILE A 80 10.20 -6.16 -5.09
N GLN A 81 10.89 -7.10 -5.72
CA GLN A 81 11.30 -6.98 -7.11
C GLN A 81 10.09 -6.97 -8.06
N ASP A 82 9.13 -7.88 -7.86
CA ASP A 82 7.87 -7.89 -8.61
C ASP A 82 7.15 -6.53 -8.52
N LEU A 83 7.10 -5.93 -7.31
CA LEU A 83 6.51 -4.62 -7.09
C LEU A 83 7.28 -3.49 -7.80
N ARG A 84 8.59 -3.59 -7.95
CA ARG A 84 9.40 -2.60 -8.71
C ARG A 84 9.22 -2.73 -10.21
N ASP A 85 9.05 -3.96 -10.68
CA ASP A 85 8.87 -4.28 -12.10
C ASP A 85 7.41 -4.08 -12.55
N GLN A 86 6.49 -3.76 -11.63
CA GLN A 86 5.13 -3.38 -11.98
C GLN A 86 5.10 -2.06 -12.78
N PRO A 87 4.56 -2.07 -14.01
CA PRO A 87 4.52 -0.89 -14.89
C PRO A 87 3.65 0.23 -14.32
N GLN A 88 2.78 -0.07 -13.36
CA GLN A 88 1.93 0.92 -12.65
C GLN A 88 2.73 1.96 -11.86
N LEU A 89 3.99 1.67 -11.47
CA LEU A 89 4.87 2.64 -10.81
C LEU A 89 5.81 3.38 -11.76
N GLN A 90 5.88 3.01 -13.04
CA GLN A 90 6.71 3.69 -14.04
C GLN A 90 6.04 4.98 -14.57
N GLY A 91 4.70 5.01 -14.63
CA GLY A 91 3.94 6.19 -15.06
C GLY A 91 3.96 7.40 -14.11
N LEU A 92 4.58 7.28 -12.93
CA LEU A 92 4.79 8.41 -11.99
C LEU A 92 6.19 9.02 -12.08
N ARG A 93 7.10 8.45 -12.88
CA ARG A 93 8.46 8.98 -13.08
C ARG A 93 8.55 10.06 -14.16
N GLU A 94 7.46 10.30 -14.90
CA GLU A 94 7.37 11.36 -15.92
C GLU A 94 6.84 12.70 -15.40
N PHE A 95 6.52 12.83 -14.11
CA PHE A 95 6.43 14.15 -13.47
C PHE A 95 7.83 14.71 -13.23
N LYS A 96 8.56 14.90 -14.32
CA LYS A 96 9.68 15.83 -14.37
C LYS A 96 9.08 17.18 -13.98
N VAL A 97 9.37 17.62 -12.76
CA VAL A 97 9.15 18.98 -12.32
C VAL A 97 10.01 19.84 -13.24
N GLU A 98 9.43 20.32 -14.34
CA GLU A 98 10.01 21.39 -15.12
C GLU A 98 9.65 22.71 -14.42
N LEU A 99 10.69 23.36 -13.91
CA LEU A 99 10.71 24.79 -13.60
C LEU A 99 11.16 25.54 -14.86
#